data_AF-A0A397Q9E0-F1
#
_entry.id   AF-A0A397Q9E0-F1
#
_cell.length_a   1.000
_cell.length_b   1.000
_cell.length_c   1.000
_cell.angle_alpha   90.00
_cell.angle_beta   90.00
_cell.angle_gamma   90.00
#
_symmetry.space_group_name_H-M   'P 1'
#
loop_
_entity.id
_entity.type
_entity.pdbx_description
1 polymer ?
#
loop_
_entity_poly.entity_id
_entity_poly.type
_entity_poly.pdbx_seq_one_letter_code
_entity_poly.pdbx_strand_id
1 'polypeptide(L)'
;MTKLWDKLLMSLGVVGGGAVIVLGLGYAVTIIAAFITGLDVWIGAPVWLQYVLAFLAIPLFQLAAIPMLIIAFVGAMEGWGWEWWQAGLLCFPGIPLMIAALFGTAIFSGAEALTRRNRS
;
A
#
# COMPACT_ATOMS: atom_id res chain seq x y z
N MET A 1 -6.42 -26.80 27.61
CA MET A 1 -6.71 -25.45 27.09
C MET A 1 -5.78 -25.02 25.95
N THR A 2 -4.51 -25.44 25.91
CA THR A 2 -3.53 -25.03 24.86
C THR A 2 -3.90 -25.43 23.43
N LYS A 3 -4.36 -26.67 23.21
CA LYS A 3 -4.69 -27.19 21.86
C LYS A 3 -5.82 -26.46 21.11
N LEU A 4 -6.72 -25.77 21.81
CA LEU A 4 -7.79 -24.99 21.19
C LEU A 4 -7.26 -23.64 20.69
N TRP A 5 -6.39 -23.01 21.48
CA TRP A 5 -5.71 -21.75 21.13
C TRP A 5 -4.78 -21.93 19.93
N ASP A 6 -4.03 -23.04 19.86
CA ASP A 6 -3.15 -23.32 18.72
C ASP A 6 -3.94 -23.47 17.41
N LYS A 7 -5.09 -24.15 17.45
CA LYS A 7 -5.98 -24.29 16.28
C LYS A 7 -6.61 -22.97 15.85
N LEU A 8 -7.02 -22.13 16.81
CA LEU A 8 -7.55 -20.79 16.52
C LEU A 8 -6.48 -19.91 15.89
N LEU A 9 -5.27 -19.88 16.45
CA LEU A 9 -4.14 -19.10 15.90
C LEU A 9 -3.73 -19.59 14.51
N MET A 10 -3.74 -20.90 14.26
CA MET A 10 -3.49 -21.46 12.92
C MET A 10 -4.59 -21.07 11.93
N SER A 11 -5.87 -21.13 12.32
CA SER A 11 -6.98 -20.69 11.45
C SER A 11 -6.91 -19.19 11.14
N LEU A 12 -6.53 -18.36 12.12
CA LEU A 12 -6.35 -16.93 11.94
C LEU A 12 -5.12 -16.62 11.08
N GLY A 13 -4.05 -17.41 11.18
CA GLY A 13 -2.86 -17.29 10.34
C GLY A 13 -3.11 -17.66 8.87
N VAL A 14 -3.92 -18.70 8.61
CA VAL A 14 -4.27 -19.10 7.23
C VAL A 14 -5.27 -18.12 6.61
N VAL A 15 -6.30 -17.71 7.35
CA VAL A 15 -7.27 -16.70 6.88
C VAL A 15 -6.61 -15.32 6.73
N GLY A 16 -5.75 -14.95 7.68
CA GLY A 16 -4.96 -13.73 7.64
C GLY A 16 -3.96 -13.73 6.48
N GLY A 17 -3.25 -14.83 6.26
CA GLY A 17 -2.32 -14.97 5.13
C GLY A 17 -3.02 -14.90 3.78
N GLY A 18 -4.16 -15.59 3.62
CA GLY A 18 -4.97 -15.53 2.41
C GLY A 18 -5.53 -14.12 2.13
N ALA A 19 -6.04 -13.45 3.17
CA ALA A 19 -6.54 -12.08 3.04
C ALA A 19 -5.42 -11.09 2.66
N VAL A 20 -4.23 -11.22 3.23
CA VAL A 20 -3.06 -10.37 2.89
C VAL A 20 -2.65 -10.57 1.43
N ILE A 21 -2.64 -11.80 0.92
CA ILE A 21 -2.33 -12.07 -0.49
C ILE A 21 -3.37 -11.43 -1.41
N VAL A 22 -4.66 -11.60 -1.11
CA VAL A 22 -5.75 -11.03 -1.93
C VAL A 22 -5.71 -9.50 -1.92
N LEU A 23 -5.51 -8.89 -0.75
CA LEU A 23 -5.39 -7.43 -0.63
C LEU A 23 -4.13 -6.91 -1.35
N GLY A 24 -3.00 -7.61 -1.24
CA GLY A 24 -1.76 -7.25 -1.92
C GLY A 24 -1.90 -7.32 -3.45
N LEU A 25 -2.54 -8.37 -3.97
CA LEU A 25 -2.82 -8.50 -5.40
C LEU A 25 -3.82 -7.45 -5.89
N GLY A 26 -4.91 -7.23 -5.15
CA GLY A 26 -5.91 -6.21 -5.49
C GLY A 26 -5.28 -4.81 -5.54
N TYR A 27 -4.42 -4.49 -4.58
CA TYR A 27 -3.66 -3.25 -4.57
C TYR A 27 -2.72 -3.13 -5.77
N ALA A 28 -1.97 -4.20 -6.10
CA ALA A 28 -1.06 -4.20 -7.25
C ALA A 28 -1.82 -3.97 -8.57
N VAL A 29 -2.96 -4.64 -8.76
CA VAL A 29 -3.83 -4.45 -9.93
C VAL A 29 -4.35 -3.00 -10.00
N THR A 30 -4.74 -2.44 -8.86
CA THR A 30 -5.24 -1.05 -8.79
C THR A 30 -4.15 -0.06 -9.19
N ILE A 31 -2.92 -0.22 -8.71
CA ILE A 31 -1.79 0.62 -9.13
C ILE A 31 -1.51 0.50 -10.63
N ILE A 32 -1.55 -0.71 -11.19
CA ILE A 32 -1.31 -0.92 -12.61
C ILE A 32 -2.41 -0.27 -13.45
N ALA A 33 -3.66 -0.37 -13.02
CA ALA A 33 -4.79 0.28 -13.69
C ALA A 33 -4.66 1.82 -13.65
N ALA A 34 -4.27 2.37 -12.51
CA ALA A 34 -4.01 3.80 -12.36
C ALA A 34 -2.84 4.24 -13.25
N PHE A 35 -1.77 3.45 -13.31
CA PHE A 35 -0.62 3.71 -14.17
C PHE A 35 -0.99 3.73 -15.65
N ILE A 36 -1.74 2.73 -16.13
CA ILE A 36 -2.22 2.67 -17.53
C ILE A 36 -3.07 3.90 -17.85
N THR A 37 -3.99 4.25 -16.95
CA THR A 37 -4.84 5.45 -17.09
C THR A 37 -3.98 6.72 -17.12
N GLY A 38 -2.94 6.80 -16.29
CA GLY A 38 -2.01 7.93 -16.27
C GLY A 38 -1.17 8.04 -17.55
N LEU A 39 -0.77 6.92 -18.16
CA LEU A 39 -0.09 6.92 -19.46
C LEU A 39 -0.98 7.47 -20.58
N ASP A 40 -2.28 7.19 -20.52
CA ASP A 40 -3.25 7.73 -21.47
C ASP A 40 -3.43 9.24 -21.27
N VAL A 41 -3.75 9.66 -20.04
CA VAL A 41 -4.14 11.04 -19.75
C VAL A 41 -2.94 12.01 -19.74
N TRP A 42 -1.78 11.58 -19.22
CA TRP A 42 -0.63 12.48 -19.08
C TRP A 42 0.31 12.44 -20.28
N ILE A 43 0.52 11.25 -20.86
CA ILE A 43 1.51 11.05 -21.95
C ILE A 43 0.81 10.93 -23.31
N GLY A 44 -0.50 10.67 -23.35
CA GLY A 44 -1.21 10.39 -24.61
C GLY A 44 -0.71 9.10 -25.27
N ALA A 45 -0.22 8.15 -24.48
CA ALA A 45 0.40 6.94 -24.99
C ALA A 45 -0.65 6.08 -25.73
N PRO A 46 -0.36 5.56 -26.94
CA PRO A 46 -1.28 4.66 -27.63
C PRO A 46 -1.47 3.36 -26.84
N VAL A 47 -2.66 2.78 -26.93
CA VAL A 47 -3.10 1.60 -26.14
C VAL A 47 -2.05 0.47 -26.11
N TRP A 48 -1.41 0.16 -27.23
CA TRP A 48 -0.38 -0.90 -27.28
C TRP A 48 0.85 -0.57 -26.41
N LEU A 49 1.28 0.69 -26.37
CA LEU A 49 2.43 1.14 -25.59
C LEU A 49 2.13 1.14 -24.10
N GLN A 50 0.88 1.45 -23.72
CA GLN A 50 0.43 1.38 -22.33
C GLN A 50 0.64 -0.02 -21.74
N TYR A 51 0.21 -1.06 -22.47
CA TYR A 51 0.37 -2.45 -22.04
C TYR A 51 1.83 -2.90 -22.02
N VAL A 52 2.64 -2.49 -22.99
CA VAL A 52 4.09 -2.80 -23.01
C VAL A 52 4.79 -2.21 -21.79
N LEU A 53 4.53 -0.94 -21.48
CA LEU A 53 5.12 -0.28 -20.32
C LEU A 53 4.61 -0.87 -19.00
N ALA A 54 3.32 -1.20 -18.90
CA ALA A 54 2.77 -1.87 -17.73
C ALA A 54 3.41 -3.26 -17.50
N PHE A 55 3.66 -4.01 -18.57
CA PHE A 55 4.31 -5.33 -18.48
C PHE A 55 5.79 -5.20 -18.07
N LEU A 56 6.51 -4.21 -18.59
CA LEU A 56 7.90 -3.93 -18.21
C LEU A 56 8.05 -3.36 -16.80
N ALA A 57 7.03 -2.69 -16.28
CA ALA A 57 7.03 -2.14 -14.92
C ALA A 57 7.02 -3.23 -13.84
N ILE A 58 6.49 -4.43 -14.13
CA ILE A 58 6.44 -5.56 -13.18
C ILE A 58 7.86 -6.04 -12.79
N PRO A 59 8.76 -6.42 -13.72
CA PRO A 59 10.13 -6.81 -13.37
C PRO A 59 11.02 -5.63 -12.99
N LEU A 60 10.74 -4.43 -13.51
CA LEU A 60 11.54 -3.23 -13.23
C LEU A 60 11.07 -2.46 -12.00
N PHE A 61 10.11 -2.98 -11.23
CA PHE A 61 9.46 -2.27 -10.13
C PHE A 61 10.45 -1.56 -9.19
N GLN A 62 11.61 -2.17 -8.88
CA GLN A 62 12.61 -1.55 -8.02
C GLN A 62 13.32 -0.32 -8.63
N LEU A 63 13.52 -0.30 -9.95
CA LEU A 63 14.22 0.77 -10.66
C LEU A 63 13.26 1.82 -11.23
N ALA A 64 12.06 1.40 -11.61
CA ALA A 64 11.02 2.21 -12.23
C ALA A 64 9.90 2.59 -11.26
N ALA A 65 9.98 2.24 -9.97
CA ALA A 65 8.95 2.52 -8.97
C ALA A 65 8.56 3.99 -8.95
N ILE A 66 9.53 4.91 -8.89
CA ILE A 66 9.22 6.33 -8.71
C ILE A 66 8.46 6.90 -9.91
N PRO A 67 8.95 6.77 -11.17
CA PRO A 67 8.18 7.23 -12.34
C PRO A 67 6.81 6.55 -12.46
N MET A 68 6.75 5.25 -12.19
CA MET A 68 5.50 4.49 -12.24
C MET A 68 4.47 5.03 -11.23
N LEU A 69 4.88 5.30 -10.00
CA LEU A 69 4.01 5.84 -8.96
C LEU A 69 3.55 7.26 -9.27
N ILE A 70 4.41 8.10 -9.87
CA ILE A 70 4.01 9.44 -10.32
C ILE A 70 2.94 9.36 -11.41
N ILE A 71 3.16 8.51 -12.42
CA ILE A 71 2.19 8.32 -13.51
C ILE A 71 0.89 7.72 -12.96
N ALA A 72 0.96 6.75 -12.05
CA ALA A 72 -0.21 6.17 -11.39
C ALA A 72 -0.97 7.21 -10.55
N PHE A 73 -0.26 8.10 -9.85
CA PHE A 73 -0.86 9.19 -9.08
C PHE A 73 -1.65 10.13 -10.00
N VAL A 74 -1.06 10.54 -11.12
CA VAL A 74 -1.73 11.38 -12.12
C VAL A 74 -2.93 10.65 -12.73
N GLY A 75 -2.80 9.36 -13.02
CA GLY A 75 -3.90 8.54 -13.53
C GLY A 75 -5.07 8.40 -12.56
N ALA A 76 -4.80 8.28 -11.25
CA ALA A 76 -5.84 8.27 -10.23
C ALA A 76 -6.52 9.64 -10.09
N MET A 77 -5.77 10.73 -10.12
CA MET A 77 -6.34 12.07 -9.99
C MET A 77 -7.12 12.49 -11.25
N GLU A 78 -6.45 12.51 -12.40
CA GLU A 78 -7.00 13.05 -13.65
C GLU A 78 -7.88 12.03 -14.38
N GLY A 79 -7.59 10.74 -14.23
CA GLY A 79 -8.33 9.68 -14.89
C GLY A 79 -9.53 9.17 -14.07
N TRP A 80 -9.37 8.96 -12.76
CA TRP A 80 -10.45 8.46 -11.90
C TRP A 80 -11.17 9.56 -11.12
N GLY A 81 -10.68 10.81 -11.19
CA GLY A 81 -11.25 11.93 -10.46
C GLY A 81 -11.04 11.84 -8.96
N TRP A 82 -10.02 11.11 -8.50
CA TRP A 82 -9.73 10.98 -7.07
C TRP A 82 -9.14 12.26 -6.52
N GLU A 83 -9.47 12.54 -5.26
CA GLU A 83 -8.81 13.61 -4.52
C GLU A 83 -7.32 13.29 -4.32
N TRP A 84 -6.47 14.32 -4.28
CA TRP A 84 -5.02 14.17 -4.17
C TRP A 84 -4.58 13.29 -3.00
N TRP A 85 -5.33 13.32 -1.88
CA TRP A 85 -5.02 12.51 -0.71
C TRP A 85 -5.36 11.02 -0.92
N GLN A 86 -6.39 10.69 -1.71
CA GLN A 86 -6.76 9.31 -2.04
C GLN A 86 -5.72 8.70 -3.00
N ALA A 87 -5.36 9.44 -4.04
CA ALA A 87 -4.30 9.07 -4.97
C ALA A 87 -2.94 8.91 -4.24
N GLY A 88 -2.68 9.80 -3.26
CA GLY A 88 -1.49 9.73 -2.41
C GLY A 88 -1.45 8.47 -1.55
N LEU A 89 -2.58 8.07 -0.95
CA LEU A 89 -2.69 6.83 -0.17
C LEU A 89 -2.47 5.59 -1.05
N LEU A 90 -2.98 5.61 -2.29
CA LEU A 90 -2.78 4.51 -3.23
C LEU A 90 -1.30 4.39 -3.64
N CYS A 91 -0.60 5.48 -3.88
CA CYS A 91 0.78 5.41 -4.38
C CYS A 91 1.82 5.30 -3.26
N PHE A 92 1.49 5.77 -2.06
CA PHE A 92 2.41 5.82 -0.92
C PHE A 92 1.74 5.32 0.37
N PRO A 93 1.18 4.10 0.42
CA PRO A 93 0.55 3.58 1.63
C PRO A 93 1.52 3.42 2.80
N GLY A 94 2.83 3.32 2.48
CA GLY A 94 3.90 3.25 3.49
C GLY A 94 4.03 4.52 4.32
N ILE A 95 3.67 5.71 3.80
CA ILE A 95 3.82 6.96 4.55
C ILE A 95 2.82 7.03 5.73
N PRO A 96 1.50 6.84 5.54
CA PRO A 96 0.57 6.75 6.67
C PRO A 96 0.91 5.63 7.65
N LEU A 97 1.34 4.47 7.17
CA LEU A 97 1.74 3.35 8.03
C LEU A 97 2.98 3.70 8.87
N MET A 98 3.97 4.35 8.27
CA MET A 98 5.16 4.85 8.97
C MET A 98 4.78 5.90 10.00
N ILE A 99 3.92 6.86 9.64
CA ILE A 99 3.42 7.87 10.57
C ILE A 99 2.68 7.20 11.75
N ALA A 100 1.75 6.29 11.47
CA ALA A 100 1.03 5.55 12.50
C ALA A 100 1.96 4.74 13.41
N ALA A 101 3.00 4.11 12.86
CA ALA A 101 4.00 3.38 13.65
C ALA A 101 4.84 4.30 14.54
N LEU A 102 5.24 5.47 14.04
CA LEU A 102 5.99 6.47 14.81
C LEU A 102 5.15 7.05 15.96
N PHE A 103 3.89 7.41 15.71
CA PHE A 103 3.00 7.87 16.77
C PHE A 103 2.61 6.77 17.76
N GLY A 104 2.39 5.55 17.27
CA GLY A 104 2.13 4.38 18.12
C GLY A 104 3.27 4.15 19.11
N THR A 105 4.51 4.07 18.63
CA THR A 105 5.69 3.88 19.48
C THR A 105 5.93 5.03 20.46
N ALA A 106 5.66 6.28 20.07
CA ALA A 106 5.73 7.43 20.96
C ALA A 106 4.69 7.38 22.10
N ILE A 107 3.48 6.90 21.84
CA ILE A 107 2.42 6.76 22.85
C ILE A 107 2.75 5.65 23.85
N PHE A 108 3.19 4.49 23.38
CA PHE A 108 3.54 3.37 24.25
C PHE A 108 4.75 3.67 25.14
N SER A 109 5.77 4.33 24.60
CA SER A 109 6.94 4.76 25.38
C SER A 109 6.58 5.80 26.45
N GLY A 110 5.68 6.74 26.14
CA GLY A 110 5.15 7.69 27.13
C GLY A 110 4.33 7.03 28.24
N ALA A 111 3.50 6.05 27.90
CA ALA A 111 2.69 5.30 28.86
C ALA A 111 3.56 4.47 29.83
N GLU A 112 4.63 3.82 29.33
CA GLU A 112 5.58 3.10 30.18
C GLU A 112 6.34 4.02 31.14
N ALA A 113 6.73 5.20 30.69
CA ALA A 113 7.42 6.20 31.53
C ALA A 113 6.55 6.69 32.70
N LEU A 114 5.26 6.98 32.44
CA LEU A 114 4.30 7.37 33.48
C LEU A 114 4.05 6.23 34.48
N THR A 115 3.99 4.99 34.01
CA THR A 115 3.75 3.82 34.85
C THR A 115 4.94 3.53 35.78
N ARG A 116 6.18 3.76 35.33
CA ARG A 116 7.37 3.66 36.19
C ARG A 116 7.41 4.74 37.26
N ARG A 117 7.04 5.98 36.92
CA ARG A 117 7.05 7.12 37.86
C ARG A 117 6.04 6.96 39.00
N ASN A 118 4.90 6.31 38.76
CA ASN A 118 3.90 6.04 39.81
C ASN A 118 4.24 4.83 40.72
N ARG A 119 5.30 4.07 40.41
CA ARG A 119 5.75 2.92 41.21
C ARG A 119 6.98 3.22 42.08
N SER A 120 7.57 4.42 41.94
CA SER A 120 8.65 4.95 42.77
C SER A 120 8.10 5.96 43.77
#